data_AF-A0A850KSW6-F1
#
_entry.id   AF-A0A850KSW6-F1
#
_cell.length_a   1.000
_cell.length_b   1.000
_cell.length_c   1.000
_cell.angle_alpha   90.00
_cell.angle_beta   90.00
_cell.angle_gamma   90.00
#
_symmetry.space_group_name_H-M   'P 1'
#
loop_
_entity.id
_entity.type
_entity.pdbx_description
1 polymer ?
#
loop_
_entity_poly.entity_id
_entity_poly.type
_entity_poly.pdbx_seq_one_letter_code
_entity_poly.pdbx_strand_id
1 'polypeptide(L)'
;MRLNRLNSLMFLFLAMAGGPLSSGVYAQLSLDSLDPRQMAHDIYSGVNRGSPPASVALKIAEVIRVYRFRCTRVTDYQVFVQRPNLLDIKAKCSGDPLYGVTVASNGYVAVYGGNGMVSALDRRDALIYSFGATGQLESDSRLTADEAFDETVERLQLGDDWNLMYVLAMFAVILAGVIAIAAVWFRMWQKRKSKQKHRRKVKPMARHTVQATTSVKDQLLKESERVAANIYKHPSGMYIARGKRGKRRFFRSRTWAAMYRSFGVRMFETSAPQMIGEPMPSDGAE
;
A
#
# COMPACT_ATOMS: atom_id res chain seq x y z
N MET A 1 23.98 -5.82 76.62
CA MET A 1 24.96 -5.60 75.53
C MET A 1 25.40 -6.95 74.91
N ARG A 2 24.61 -7.54 74.01
CA ARG A 2 24.95 -8.77 73.26
C ARG A 2 24.21 -8.82 71.92
N LEU A 3 24.42 -7.83 71.04
CA LEU A 3 23.81 -7.83 69.70
C LEU A 3 24.76 -7.45 68.53
N ASN A 4 26.06 -7.30 68.78
CA ASN A 4 27.01 -6.84 67.74
C ASN A 4 27.90 -7.92 67.11
N ARG A 5 27.74 -9.21 67.43
CA ARG A 5 28.62 -10.27 66.89
C ARG A 5 28.06 -11.06 65.70
N LEU A 6 26.78 -10.93 65.38
CA LEU A 6 26.16 -11.71 64.28
C LEU A 6 26.28 -11.01 62.91
N ASN A 7 26.30 -9.68 62.85
CA ASN A 7 26.42 -8.97 61.57
C ASN A 7 27.83 -8.99 60.96
N SER A 8 28.86 -9.35 61.73
CA SER A 8 30.24 -9.38 61.22
C SER A 8 30.58 -10.68 60.47
N LEU A 9 29.83 -11.76 60.70
CA LEU A 9 30.07 -13.06 60.04
C LEU A 9 29.44 -13.18 58.65
N MET A 10 28.37 -12.42 58.35
CA MET A 10 27.78 -12.43 57.00
C MET A 10 28.61 -11.70 55.95
N PHE A 11 29.42 -10.70 56.33
CA PHE A 11 30.28 -10.00 55.36
C PHE A 11 31.53 -10.80 54.96
N LEU A 12 31.97 -11.75 55.78
CA LEU A 12 33.19 -12.51 55.51
C LEU A 12 32.97 -13.66 54.50
N PHE A 13 31.74 -14.17 54.36
CA PHE A 13 31.42 -15.20 53.36
C PHE A 13 31.21 -14.65 51.95
N LEU A 14 30.94 -13.35 51.79
CA LEU A 14 30.75 -12.74 50.47
C LEU A 14 32.08 -12.40 49.75
N ALA A 15 33.20 -12.34 50.49
CA ALA A 15 34.50 -11.96 49.93
C ALA A 15 35.33 -13.13 49.38
N MET A 16 34.95 -14.38 49.65
CA MET A 16 35.72 -15.58 49.25
C MET A 16 35.19 -16.28 47.98
N ALA A 17 34.15 -15.75 47.33
CA ALA A 17 33.64 -16.24 46.05
C ALA A 17 34.26 -15.53 44.82
N GLY A 18 35.26 -14.67 45.02
CA GLY A 18 36.01 -13.98 43.96
C GLY A 18 37.22 -14.79 43.46
N GLY A 19 36.97 -15.94 42.85
CA GLY A 19 38.02 -16.67 42.10
C GLY A 19 38.34 -15.99 40.76
N PRO A 20 39.58 -16.06 40.25
CA PRO A 20 40.00 -15.42 39.00
C PRO A 20 39.44 -16.19 37.80
N LEU A 21 38.24 -15.84 37.35
CA LEU A 21 37.66 -16.27 36.07
C LEU A 21 37.79 -15.12 35.04
N SER A 22 39.01 -14.79 34.63
CA SER A 22 39.22 -13.71 33.65
C SER A 22 40.38 -14.01 32.69
N SER A 23 40.26 -15.12 31.95
CA SER A 23 41.13 -15.37 30.79
C SER A 23 40.41 -16.01 29.59
N GLY A 24 39.13 -16.36 29.71
CA GLY A 24 38.34 -16.96 28.61
C GLY A 24 37.46 -16.00 27.78
N VAL A 25 37.11 -14.81 28.32
CA VAL A 25 36.09 -13.94 27.70
C VAL A 25 36.60 -13.18 26.47
N TYR A 26 37.91 -12.93 26.36
CA TYR A 26 38.48 -12.20 25.22
C TYR A 26 38.57 -13.03 23.93
N ALA A 27 38.60 -14.36 24.03
CA ALA A 27 38.70 -15.24 22.86
C ALA A 27 37.34 -15.39 22.13
N GLN A 28 36.22 -15.23 22.84
CA GLN A 28 34.88 -15.40 22.26
C GLN A 28 34.34 -14.13 21.60
N LEU A 29 34.72 -12.93 22.10
CA LEU A 29 34.39 -11.66 21.45
C LEU A 29 35.05 -11.47 20.06
N SER A 30 36.14 -12.16 19.78
CA SER A 30 36.85 -12.07 18.49
C SER A 30 36.32 -13.04 17.43
N LEU A 31 35.48 -14.03 17.79
CA LEU A 31 34.89 -14.97 16.83
C LEU A 31 33.56 -14.45 16.27
N ASP A 32 32.79 -13.72 17.07
CA ASP A 32 31.53 -13.07 16.65
C ASP A 32 31.74 -11.83 15.78
N SER A 33 32.96 -11.24 15.78
CA SER A 33 33.27 -10.04 14.98
C SER A 33 33.29 -10.29 13.47
N LEU A 34 33.35 -11.56 13.04
CA LEU A 34 33.35 -11.96 11.64
C LEU A 34 31.96 -12.37 11.10
N ASP A 35 30.92 -12.39 11.93
CA ASP A 35 29.56 -12.69 11.43
C ASP A 35 29.03 -11.48 10.63
N PRO A 36 28.76 -11.62 9.30
CA PRO A 36 28.23 -10.54 8.48
C PRO A 36 26.90 -9.99 9.02
N ARG A 37 26.10 -10.81 9.73
CA ARG A 37 24.84 -10.35 10.33
C ARG A 37 25.06 -9.39 11.48
N GLN A 38 26.04 -9.68 12.34
CA GLN A 38 26.39 -8.80 13.45
C GLN A 38 26.97 -7.50 12.92
N MET A 39 27.85 -7.55 11.92
CA MET A 39 28.36 -6.33 11.27
C MET A 39 27.24 -5.49 10.64
N ALA A 40 26.27 -6.12 9.99
CA ALA A 40 25.12 -5.42 9.42
C ALA A 40 24.32 -4.68 10.49
N HIS A 41 24.07 -5.35 11.62
CA HIS A 41 23.39 -4.75 12.76
C HIS A 41 24.23 -3.63 13.40
N ASP A 42 25.55 -3.78 13.50
CA ASP A 42 26.46 -2.75 14.03
C ASP A 42 26.49 -1.51 13.13
N ILE A 43 26.49 -1.68 11.80
CA ILE A 43 26.37 -0.55 10.85
C ILE A 43 24.98 0.09 10.99
N TYR A 44 23.92 -0.71 10.98
CA TYR A 44 22.54 -0.22 11.08
C TYR A 44 22.30 0.58 12.36
N SER A 45 22.70 0.02 13.50
CA SER A 45 22.58 0.67 14.80
C SER A 45 23.57 1.83 14.94
N GLY A 46 24.77 1.72 14.37
CA GLY A 46 25.78 2.77 14.37
C GLY A 46 25.30 4.04 13.67
N VAL A 47 24.72 3.89 12.47
CA VAL A 47 24.13 5.00 11.71
C VAL A 47 22.95 5.62 12.47
N ASN A 48 22.00 4.80 12.93
CA ASN A 48 20.78 5.31 13.58
C ASN A 48 21.02 5.89 15.00
N ARG A 49 22.07 5.46 15.71
CA ARG A 49 22.42 5.97 17.04
C ARG A 49 23.39 7.16 17.00
N GLY A 50 23.75 7.65 15.80
CA GLY A 50 24.71 8.75 15.67
C GLY A 50 26.11 8.38 16.15
N SER A 51 26.54 7.13 15.93
CA SER A 51 27.91 6.73 16.23
C SER A 51 28.90 7.52 15.38
N PRO A 52 30.16 7.71 15.82
CA PRO A 52 31.15 8.45 15.07
C PRO A 52 31.29 7.90 13.63
N PRO A 53 31.22 8.76 12.59
CA PRO A 53 31.26 8.34 11.19
C PRO A 53 32.47 7.45 10.85
N ALA A 54 33.61 7.71 11.48
CA ALA A 54 34.82 6.90 11.30
C ALA A 54 34.64 5.44 11.75
N SER A 55 33.92 5.20 12.84
CA SER A 55 33.63 3.85 13.33
C SER A 55 32.73 3.09 12.35
N VAL A 56 31.71 3.77 11.81
CA VAL A 56 30.82 3.20 10.79
C VAL A 56 31.60 2.90 9.51
N ALA A 57 32.50 3.79 9.06
CA ALA A 57 33.34 3.58 7.90
C ALA A 57 34.25 2.34 8.02
N LEU A 58 34.83 2.10 9.21
CA LEU A 58 35.62 0.90 9.48
C LEU A 58 34.78 -0.37 9.35
N LYS A 59 33.54 -0.36 9.86
CA LYS A 59 32.61 -1.49 9.75
C LYS A 59 32.14 -1.73 8.32
N ILE A 60 31.88 -0.68 7.56
CA ILE A 60 31.58 -0.78 6.13
C ILE A 60 32.76 -1.42 5.37
N ALA A 61 33.99 -0.99 5.64
CA ALA A 61 35.19 -1.56 5.02
C ALA A 61 35.36 -3.06 5.36
N GLU A 62 35.05 -3.45 6.60
CA GLU A 62 35.05 -4.84 7.06
C GLU A 62 34.02 -5.70 6.30
N VAL A 63 32.78 -5.23 6.21
CA VAL A 63 31.70 -5.90 5.46
C VAL A 63 32.05 -6.08 3.99
N ILE A 64 32.58 -5.05 3.32
CA ILE A 64 32.97 -5.13 1.90
C ILE A 64 34.05 -6.20 1.70
N ARG A 65 35.03 -6.29 2.60
CA ARG A 65 36.09 -7.31 2.55
C ARG A 65 35.56 -8.73 2.78
N VAL A 66 34.61 -8.91 3.69
CA VAL A 66 33.98 -10.21 3.98
C VAL A 66 33.27 -10.76 2.75
N TYR A 67 32.65 -9.88 1.95
CA TYR A 67 32.05 -10.21 0.65
C TYR A 67 33.07 -10.32 -0.51
N ARG A 68 34.37 -10.43 -0.19
CA ARG A 68 35.48 -10.63 -1.14
C ARG A 68 35.73 -9.48 -2.13
N PHE A 69 35.18 -8.30 -1.86
CA PHE A 69 35.51 -7.11 -2.63
C PHE A 69 36.82 -6.47 -2.13
N ARG A 70 37.53 -5.80 -3.03
CA ARG A 70 38.78 -5.12 -2.70
C ARG A 70 38.45 -3.75 -2.11
N CYS A 71 38.58 -3.64 -0.79
CA CYS A 71 38.48 -2.38 -0.07
C CYS A 71 39.52 -2.35 1.04
N THR A 72 40.57 -1.54 0.88
CA THR A 72 41.61 -1.36 1.91
C THR A 72 41.13 -0.41 3.00
N ARG A 73 40.49 0.68 2.59
CA ARG A 73 39.86 1.68 3.46
C ARG A 73 38.72 2.37 2.70
N VAL A 74 37.69 2.78 3.43
CA VAL A 74 36.62 3.64 2.92
C VAL A 74 37.12 5.09 2.99
N THR A 75 37.15 5.80 1.87
CA THR A 75 37.50 7.23 1.81
C THR A 75 36.26 8.08 1.99
N ASP A 76 35.14 7.66 1.40
CA ASP A 76 33.89 8.41 1.44
C ASP A 76 32.73 7.44 1.57
N TYR A 77 31.70 7.80 2.35
CA TYR A 77 30.42 7.10 2.27
C TYR A 77 29.24 8.05 2.37
N GLN A 78 28.11 7.58 1.85
CA GLN A 78 26.85 8.32 1.81
C GLN A 78 25.71 7.36 2.09
N VAL A 79 24.85 7.71 3.05
CA VAL A 79 23.61 6.97 3.35
C VAL A 79 22.50 7.59 2.53
N PHE A 80 22.10 6.96 1.41
CA PHE A 80 21.18 7.59 0.44
C PHE A 80 19.73 7.11 0.58
N VAL A 81 19.49 5.95 1.19
CA VAL A 81 18.15 5.50 1.57
C VAL A 81 18.18 5.13 3.05
N GLN A 82 17.30 5.76 3.82
CA GLN A 82 17.08 5.44 5.23
C GLN A 82 15.61 5.10 5.45
N ARG A 83 15.33 3.81 5.63
CA ARG A 83 14.00 3.28 5.99
C ARG A 83 14.06 2.69 7.41
N PRO A 84 12.92 2.54 8.11
CA PRO A 84 12.88 2.08 9.51
C PRO A 84 13.49 0.69 9.79
N ASN A 85 13.82 -0.10 8.75
CA ASN A 85 14.41 -1.42 8.87
C ASN A 85 15.51 -1.69 7.85
N LEU A 86 15.89 -0.69 7.04
CA LEU A 86 16.80 -0.89 5.91
C LEU A 86 17.53 0.42 5.59
N LEU A 87 18.83 0.32 5.40
CA LEU A 87 19.71 1.39 4.96
C LEU A 87 20.42 0.96 3.68
N ASP A 88 20.48 1.86 2.70
CA ASP A 88 21.36 1.71 1.56
C ASP A 88 22.47 2.76 1.62
N ILE A 89 23.71 2.28 1.51
CA ILE A 89 24.93 3.05 1.70
C ILE A 89 25.78 2.95 0.44
N LYS A 90 26.20 4.07 -0.12
CA LYS A 90 27.25 4.13 -1.15
C LYS A 90 28.58 4.36 -0.46
N ALA A 91 29.59 3.55 -0.74
CA ALA A 91 30.92 3.65 -0.13
C ALA A 91 32.01 3.64 -1.22
N LYS A 92 32.88 4.65 -1.19
CA LYS A 92 34.07 4.74 -2.02
C LYS A 92 35.26 4.16 -1.27
N CYS A 93 35.95 3.20 -1.87
CA CYS A 93 37.18 2.65 -1.31
C CYS A 93 38.42 3.29 -1.96
N SER A 94 39.53 3.30 -1.21
CA SER A 94 40.81 3.78 -1.72
C SER A 94 41.26 2.95 -2.93
N GLY A 95 41.40 3.59 -4.09
CA GLY A 95 41.73 2.93 -5.36
C GLY A 95 40.60 2.88 -6.40
N ASP A 96 39.50 3.60 -6.16
CA ASP A 96 38.41 3.93 -7.10
C ASP A 96 37.30 2.90 -7.47
N PRO A 97 37.09 1.77 -6.76
CA PRO A 97 35.79 1.09 -6.84
C PRO A 97 34.79 1.67 -5.83
N LEU A 98 33.61 2.04 -6.34
CA LEU A 98 32.45 2.43 -5.55
C LEU A 98 31.53 1.23 -5.35
N TYR A 99 31.09 1.04 -4.11
CA TYR A 99 30.27 -0.08 -3.67
C TYR A 99 28.95 0.41 -3.09
N GLY A 100 27.90 -0.36 -3.32
CA GLY A 100 26.64 -0.24 -2.62
C GLY A 100 26.58 -1.30 -1.52
N VAL A 101 26.19 -0.89 -0.33
CA VAL A 101 26.03 -1.73 0.85
C VAL A 101 24.63 -1.52 1.38
N THR A 102 23.79 -2.55 1.28
CA THR A 102 22.45 -2.58 1.87
C THR A 102 22.53 -3.32 3.19
N VAL A 103 22.11 -2.69 4.28
CA VAL A 103 22.03 -3.30 5.62
C VAL A 103 20.63 -3.16 6.19
N ALA A 104 20.15 -4.18 6.90
CA ALA A 104 18.84 -4.16 7.53
C ALA A 104 18.91 -4.47 9.02
N SER A 105 17.87 -4.06 9.76
CA SER A 105 17.76 -4.26 11.21
C SER A 105 17.74 -5.74 11.62
N ASN A 106 17.36 -6.64 10.72
CA ASN A 106 17.36 -8.09 10.93
C ASN A 106 18.71 -8.77 10.64
N GLY A 107 19.77 -8.00 10.38
CA GLY A 107 21.10 -8.52 10.06
C GLY A 107 21.27 -8.93 8.58
N TYR A 108 20.29 -8.64 7.71
CA TYR A 108 20.50 -8.81 6.27
C TYR A 108 21.55 -7.80 5.78
N VAL A 109 22.49 -8.29 4.98
CA VAL A 109 23.49 -7.46 4.31
C VAL A 109 23.74 -7.94 2.89
N ALA A 110 23.84 -6.98 1.98
CA ALA A 110 24.24 -7.20 0.60
C ALA A 110 25.27 -6.15 0.19
N VAL A 111 26.33 -6.60 -0.46
CA VAL A 111 27.36 -5.73 -1.05
C VAL A 111 27.36 -5.95 -2.56
N TYR A 112 27.31 -4.87 -3.31
CA TYR A 112 27.32 -4.87 -4.78
C TYR A 112 28.19 -3.73 -5.31
N GLY A 113 28.71 -3.85 -6.53
CA GLY A 113 29.49 -2.79 -7.19
C GLY A 113 30.93 -3.19 -7.52
N GLY A 114 31.80 -2.18 -7.68
CA GLY A 114 33.18 -2.34 -8.13
C GLY A 114 33.38 -2.43 -9.66
N ASN A 115 32.29 -2.33 -10.42
CA ASN A 115 32.25 -2.41 -11.90
C ASN A 115 31.53 -1.22 -12.54
N GLY A 116 31.32 -0.12 -11.82
CA GLY A 116 30.62 1.06 -12.32
C GLY A 116 29.08 0.97 -12.32
N MET A 117 28.47 -0.08 -11.77
CA MET A 117 27.00 -0.17 -11.63
C MET A 117 26.42 0.79 -10.59
N VAL A 118 27.23 1.21 -9.61
CA VAL A 118 26.77 2.11 -8.55
C VAL A 118 27.04 3.54 -8.99
N SER A 119 26.01 4.38 -8.96
CA SER A 119 26.14 5.79 -9.32
C SER A 119 27.14 6.50 -8.40
N ALA A 120 27.76 7.56 -8.92
CA ALA A 120 28.68 8.38 -8.14
C ALA A 120 27.97 8.97 -6.89
N LEU A 121 28.78 9.32 -5.89
CA LEU A 121 28.30 10.06 -4.72
C LEU A 121 27.80 11.43 -5.19
N ASP A 122 26.53 11.73 -4.94
CA ASP A 122 25.91 13.01 -5.31
C ASP A 122 25.46 13.73 -4.04
N ARG A 123 25.93 14.96 -3.82
CA ARG A 123 25.55 15.78 -2.65
C ARG A 123 24.05 16.05 -2.58
N ARG A 124 23.30 15.86 -3.68
CA ARG A 124 21.84 15.99 -3.72
C ARG A 124 21.11 14.83 -3.04
N ASP A 125 21.72 13.65 -2.99
CA ASP A 125 21.08 12.45 -2.44
C ASP A 125 21.10 12.46 -0.90
N ALA A 126 22.25 12.80 -0.31
CA ALA A 126 22.47 12.84 1.14
C ALA A 126 23.85 13.44 1.50
N LEU A 127 24.12 13.61 2.79
CA LEU A 127 25.43 14.02 3.30
C LEU A 127 26.51 12.98 2.95
N ILE A 128 27.65 13.47 2.48
CA ILE A 128 28.83 12.66 2.18
C ILE A 128 29.80 12.82 3.35
N TYR A 129 30.17 11.70 3.97
CA TYR A 129 31.20 11.65 5.00
C TYR A 129 32.53 11.29 4.36
N SER A 130 33.48 12.22 4.39
CA SER A 130 34.81 12.08 3.79
C SER A 130 35.89 11.91 4.85
N PHE A 131 36.83 11.00 4.60
CA PHE A 131 37.90 10.60 5.51
C PHE A 131 39.25 10.75 4.82
N GLY A 132 40.14 11.53 5.45
CA GLY A 132 41.49 11.75 4.97
C GLY A 132 42.38 10.51 5.05
N ALA A 133 43.63 10.63 4.57
CA ALA A 133 44.67 9.60 4.71
C ALA A 133 44.89 9.11 6.15
N THR A 134 44.71 10.01 7.11
CA THR A 134 44.93 9.80 8.54
C THR A 134 43.71 9.19 9.26
N GLY A 135 42.59 8.96 8.56
CA GLY A 135 41.35 8.48 9.15
C GLY A 135 40.60 9.54 9.96
N GLN A 136 41.09 10.78 9.99
CA GLN A 136 40.33 11.91 10.49
C GLN A 136 39.28 12.33 9.46
N LEU A 137 38.11 12.72 9.96
CA LEU A 137 37.01 13.23 9.13
C LEU A 137 37.47 14.56 8.52
N GLU A 138 37.77 14.57 7.22
CA GLU A 138 37.95 15.81 6.49
C GLU A 138 36.55 16.31 6.14
N SER A 139 36.05 17.25 6.92
CA SER A 139 34.79 17.93 6.63
C SER A 139 34.98 18.82 5.40
N ASP A 140 34.95 18.22 4.21
CA ASP A 140 34.91 18.95 2.94
C ASP A 140 33.51 19.54 2.66
N SER A 141 32.60 19.38 3.64
CA SER A 141 31.33 20.08 3.75
C SER A 141 31.58 21.43 4.44
N ARG A 142 31.37 22.53 3.72
CA ARG A 142 31.34 23.91 4.26
C ARG A 142 30.17 24.17 5.23
N LEU A 143 29.46 23.12 5.63
CA LEU A 143 28.47 23.11 6.70
C LEU A 143 28.96 22.10 7.75
N THR A 144 29.02 22.53 9.00
CA THR A 144 29.31 21.63 10.12
C THR A 144 28.30 20.49 10.14
N ALA A 145 28.69 19.30 10.66
CA ALA A 145 27.79 18.14 10.66
C ALA A 145 26.43 18.46 11.32
N ASP A 146 26.41 19.33 12.32
CA ASP A 146 25.20 19.83 12.96
C ASP A 146 24.36 20.72 12.01
N GLU A 147 24.98 21.60 11.23
CA GLU A 147 24.29 22.40 10.20
C GLU A 147 23.80 21.55 9.03
N ALA A 148 24.50 20.47 8.68
CA ALA A 148 24.07 19.55 7.61
C ALA A 148 22.90 18.67 8.06
N PHE A 149 22.87 18.24 9.33
CA PHE A 149 21.72 17.57 9.94
C PHE A 149 20.54 18.53 10.06
N ASP A 150 20.76 19.77 10.53
CA ASP A 150 19.71 20.78 10.57
C ASP A 150 19.21 21.12 9.17
N GLU A 151 20.06 21.29 8.15
CA GLU A 151 19.62 21.57 6.78
C GLU A 151 18.91 20.36 6.12
N THR A 152 19.26 19.11 6.48
CA THR A 152 18.52 17.92 6.00
C THR A 152 17.21 17.69 6.74
N VAL A 153 17.16 17.92 8.06
CA VAL A 153 15.93 17.88 8.85
C VAL A 153 15.01 19.02 8.44
N GLU A 154 15.55 20.22 8.22
CA GLU A 154 14.85 21.40 7.73
C GLU A 154 14.39 21.19 6.28
N ARG A 155 15.15 20.54 5.39
CA ARG A 155 14.64 20.13 4.05
C ARG A 155 13.56 19.05 4.11
N LEU A 156 13.68 18.08 5.03
CA LEU A 156 12.65 17.04 5.24
C LEU A 156 11.38 17.64 5.86
N GLN A 157 11.50 18.63 6.74
CA GLN A 157 10.39 19.36 7.37
C GLN A 157 9.78 20.43 6.45
N LEU A 158 10.57 21.13 5.63
CA LEU A 158 10.04 22.04 4.60
C LEU A 158 9.29 21.29 3.50
N GLY A 159 9.63 20.02 3.24
CA GLY A 159 8.81 19.14 2.41
C GLY A 159 7.49 18.74 3.09
N ASP A 160 7.45 18.74 4.42
CA ASP A 160 6.32 18.27 5.21
C ASP A 160 5.26 19.36 5.46
N ASP A 161 5.64 20.64 5.59
CA ASP A 161 4.67 21.73 5.77
C ASP A 161 3.79 21.96 4.53
N TRP A 162 4.37 21.88 3.33
CA TRP A 162 3.59 21.92 2.08
C TRP A 162 2.78 20.64 1.87
N ASN A 163 3.28 19.48 2.30
CA ASN A 163 2.52 18.24 2.30
C ASN A 163 1.33 18.29 3.26
N LEU A 164 1.49 18.84 4.46
CA LEU A 164 0.43 18.97 5.45
C LEU A 164 -0.67 19.93 4.94
N MET A 165 -0.28 21.08 4.41
CA MET A 165 -1.22 22.02 3.80
C MET A 165 -1.93 21.41 2.59
N TYR A 166 -1.21 20.64 1.75
CA TYR A 166 -1.81 19.93 0.62
C TYR A 166 -2.80 18.86 1.09
N VAL A 167 -2.46 18.06 2.10
CA VAL A 167 -3.34 17.03 2.67
C VAL A 167 -4.58 17.65 3.30
N LEU A 168 -4.44 18.76 4.05
CA LEU A 168 -5.56 19.51 4.60
C LEU A 168 -6.47 20.10 3.51
N ALA A 169 -5.89 20.66 2.44
CA ALA A 169 -6.64 21.16 1.30
C ALA A 169 -7.39 20.04 0.57
N MET A 170 -6.74 18.89 0.36
CA MET A 170 -7.37 17.73 -0.28
C MET A 170 -8.52 17.19 0.57
N PHE A 171 -8.35 17.13 1.90
CA PHE A 171 -9.38 16.75 2.84
C PHE A 171 -10.57 17.72 2.82
N ALA A 172 -10.32 19.03 2.77
CA ALA A 172 -11.36 20.05 2.66
C ALA A 172 -12.19 19.90 1.37
N VAL A 173 -11.56 19.58 0.24
CA VAL A 173 -12.25 19.33 -1.04
C VAL A 173 -13.14 18.07 -0.95
N ILE A 174 -12.64 16.98 -0.36
CA ILE A 174 -13.44 15.76 -0.15
C ILE A 174 -14.64 16.07 0.76
N LEU A 175 -14.43 16.78 1.87
CA LEU A 175 -15.48 17.15 2.80
C LEU A 175 -16.57 17.98 2.10
N ALA A 176 -16.18 18.96 1.28
CA ALA A 176 -17.11 19.77 0.48
C ALA A 176 -17.93 18.90 -0.49
N GLY A 177 -17.29 17.91 -1.14
CA GLY A 177 -17.97 16.94 -2.01
C GLY A 177 -19.03 16.12 -1.27
N VAL A 178 -18.70 15.62 -0.07
CA VAL A 178 -19.63 14.86 0.77
C VAL A 178 -20.81 15.73 1.21
N ILE A 179 -20.56 16.98 1.63
CA ILE A 179 -21.61 17.94 2.01
C ILE A 179 -22.54 18.23 0.84
N ALA A 180 -22.01 18.42 -0.38
CA ALA A 180 -22.82 18.65 -1.57
C ALA A 180 -23.72 17.46 -1.90
N ILE A 181 -23.19 16.23 -1.84
CA ILE A 181 -23.96 15.00 -2.05
C ILE A 181 -25.07 14.87 -1.00
N ALA A 182 -24.75 15.10 0.29
CA ALA A 182 -25.71 15.05 1.38
C ALA A 182 -26.82 16.10 1.20
N ALA A 183 -26.48 17.33 0.79
CA ALA A 183 -27.43 18.40 0.53
C ALA A 183 -28.38 18.07 -0.63
N VAL A 184 -27.86 17.51 -1.73
CA VAL A 184 -28.68 17.06 -2.87
C VAL A 184 -29.60 15.91 -2.46
N TRP A 185 -29.08 14.94 -1.70
CA TRP A 185 -29.86 13.82 -1.19
C TRP A 185 -30.99 14.30 -0.25
N PHE A 186 -30.68 15.21 0.68
CA PHE A 186 -31.65 15.79 1.61
C PHE A 186 -32.74 16.59 0.86
N ARG A 187 -32.37 17.41 -0.13
CA ARG A 187 -33.34 18.11 -0.99
C ARG A 187 -34.22 17.14 -1.77
N MET A 188 -33.67 16.06 -2.31
CA MET A 188 -34.46 15.03 -2.98
C MET A 188 -35.40 14.31 -2.01
N TRP A 189 -34.96 14.02 -0.79
CA TRP A 189 -35.76 13.39 0.24
C TRP A 189 -36.93 14.28 0.69
N GLN A 190 -36.69 15.58 0.89
CA GLN A 190 -37.76 16.55 1.18
C GLN A 190 -38.79 16.63 0.04
N LYS A 191 -38.33 16.68 -1.22
CA LYS A 191 -39.24 16.64 -2.40
C LYS A 191 -40.05 15.34 -2.47
N ARG A 192 -39.51 14.21 -2.00
CA ARG A 192 -40.27 12.94 -1.92
C ARG A 192 -41.36 13.03 -0.84
N LYS A 193 -41.07 13.60 0.33
CA LYS A 193 -42.07 13.81 1.38
C LYS A 193 -43.20 14.76 0.94
N SER A 194 -42.91 15.84 0.21
CA SER A 194 -43.96 16.73 -0.29
C SER A 194 -44.83 16.08 -1.38
N LYS A 195 -44.21 15.32 -2.30
CA LYS A 195 -44.94 14.56 -3.33
C LYS A 195 -45.79 13.43 -2.74
N GLN A 196 -45.40 12.85 -1.60
CA GLN A 196 -46.17 11.79 -0.94
C GLN A 196 -47.49 12.31 -0.35
N LYS A 197 -47.56 13.58 0.08
CA LYS A 197 -48.82 14.22 0.51
C LYS A 197 -49.80 14.50 -0.64
N HIS A 198 -49.31 14.78 -1.86
CA HIS A 198 -50.19 14.98 -3.03
C HIS A 198 -50.47 13.73 -3.88
N ARG A 199 -49.76 12.62 -3.67
CA ARG A 199 -49.93 11.38 -4.47
C ARG A 199 -51.12 10.50 -4.10
N ARG A 200 -52.00 10.90 -3.16
CA ARG A 200 -53.24 10.16 -2.87
C ARG A 200 -54.33 10.25 -3.97
N LYS A 201 -54.08 10.90 -5.12
CA LYS A 201 -55.03 10.96 -6.24
C LYS A 201 -54.41 10.78 -7.64
N VAL A 202 -53.32 10.02 -7.79
CA VAL A 202 -52.89 9.63 -9.15
C VAL A 202 -53.57 8.32 -9.50
N LYS A 203 -54.60 8.39 -10.35
CA LYS A 203 -55.25 7.22 -10.95
C LYS A 203 -54.16 6.32 -11.56
N PRO A 204 -54.18 4.99 -11.32
CA PRO A 204 -53.20 4.10 -11.90
C PRO A 204 -53.22 4.27 -13.41
N MET A 205 -52.07 4.55 -14.02
CA MET A 205 -51.94 4.50 -15.48
C MET A 205 -52.46 3.14 -15.94
N ALA A 206 -53.44 3.17 -16.84
CA ALA A 206 -54.03 1.99 -17.44
C ALA A 206 -52.89 1.10 -17.98
N ARG A 207 -52.74 -0.07 -17.38
CA ARG A 207 -51.82 -1.11 -17.85
C ARG A 207 -52.36 -1.65 -19.16
N HIS A 208 -52.10 -0.97 -20.26
CA HIS A 208 -52.25 -1.54 -21.60
C HIS A 208 -51.06 -2.48 -21.89
N THR A 209 -50.93 -3.53 -21.07
CA THR A 209 -50.10 -4.67 -21.40
C THR A 209 -51.05 -5.83 -21.57
N VAL A 210 -51.48 -6.07 -22.82
CA VAL A 210 -52.16 -7.31 -23.19
C VAL A 210 -51.22 -8.45 -22.81
N GLN A 211 -51.59 -9.19 -21.75
CA GLN A 211 -50.74 -10.24 -21.23
C GLN A 211 -50.86 -11.43 -22.16
N ALA A 212 -49.86 -11.64 -23.02
CA ALA A 212 -49.79 -12.87 -23.80
C ALA A 212 -49.86 -14.09 -22.87
N THR A 213 -50.69 -15.06 -23.26
CA THR A 213 -50.88 -16.33 -22.56
C THR A 213 -49.56 -17.09 -22.48
N THR A 214 -49.45 -17.99 -21.50
CA THR A 214 -48.21 -18.75 -21.27
C THR A 214 -47.83 -19.59 -22.49
N SER A 215 -48.81 -20.15 -23.20
CA SER A 215 -48.62 -20.93 -24.44
C SER A 215 -47.97 -20.10 -25.55
N VAL A 216 -48.46 -18.89 -25.81
CA VAL A 216 -47.89 -17.98 -26.81
C VAL A 216 -46.45 -17.62 -26.47
N LYS A 217 -46.14 -17.40 -25.19
CA LYS A 217 -44.76 -17.15 -24.72
C LYS A 217 -43.85 -18.37 -24.86
N ASP A 218 -44.38 -19.59 -24.82
CA ASP A 218 -43.62 -20.82 -25.05
C ASP A 218 -43.33 -20.99 -26.54
N GLN A 219 -44.31 -20.73 -27.40
CA GLN A 219 -44.13 -20.80 -28.85
C GLN A 219 -43.14 -19.76 -29.36
N LEU A 220 -43.30 -18.49 -28.98
CA LEU A 220 -42.35 -17.42 -29.34
C LEU A 220 -40.93 -17.68 -28.83
N LEU A 221 -40.77 -18.43 -27.75
CA LEU A 221 -39.45 -18.81 -27.24
C LEU A 221 -38.84 -19.97 -28.05
N LYS A 222 -39.65 -20.91 -28.54
CA LYS A 222 -39.19 -21.97 -29.45
C LYS A 222 -38.72 -21.42 -30.80
N GLU A 223 -39.39 -20.37 -31.29
CA GLU A 223 -39.04 -19.68 -32.55
C GLU A 223 -37.82 -18.74 -32.41
N SER A 224 -37.39 -18.47 -31.19
CA SER A 224 -36.31 -17.50 -30.91
C SER A 224 -34.93 -18.14 -30.81
N GLU A 225 -33.92 -17.46 -31.33
CA GLU A 225 -32.52 -17.87 -31.25
C GLU A 225 -31.88 -17.40 -29.94
N ARG A 226 -31.07 -18.24 -29.30
CA ARG A 226 -30.40 -17.88 -28.04
C ARG A 226 -29.14 -17.04 -28.30
N VAL A 227 -29.21 -15.75 -28.00
CA VAL A 227 -28.07 -14.82 -28.16
C VAL A 227 -27.17 -14.76 -26.91
N ALA A 228 -27.74 -14.99 -25.71
CA ALA A 228 -26.97 -15.05 -24.47
C ALA A 228 -27.64 -15.97 -23.44
N ALA A 229 -26.98 -16.19 -22.30
CA ALA A 229 -27.58 -16.96 -21.20
C ALA A 229 -28.90 -16.32 -20.74
N ASN A 230 -30.01 -17.04 -20.91
CA ASN A 230 -31.38 -16.62 -20.60
C ASN A 230 -31.89 -15.39 -21.37
N ILE A 231 -31.31 -15.09 -22.54
CA ILE A 231 -31.77 -14.04 -23.45
C ILE A 231 -31.86 -14.61 -24.87
N TYR A 232 -33.03 -14.48 -25.46
CA TYR A 232 -33.35 -14.99 -26.79
C TYR A 232 -33.76 -13.83 -27.69
N LYS A 233 -33.44 -13.91 -28.99
CA LYS A 233 -33.81 -12.93 -30.00
C LYS A 233 -34.81 -13.58 -30.94
N HIS A 234 -35.99 -12.97 -31.03
CA HIS A 234 -37.04 -13.42 -31.92
C HIS A 234 -36.83 -12.83 -33.33
N PRO A 235 -37.20 -13.53 -34.42
CA PRO A 235 -37.12 -13.01 -35.79
C PRO A 235 -37.83 -11.66 -36.00
N SER A 236 -38.85 -11.35 -35.19
CA SER A 236 -39.52 -10.04 -35.19
C SER A 236 -38.66 -8.88 -34.65
N GLY A 237 -37.39 -9.11 -34.28
CA GLY A 237 -36.48 -8.09 -33.76
C GLY A 237 -36.61 -7.80 -32.25
N MET A 238 -37.44 -8.55 -31.53
CA MET A 238 -37.60 -8.40 -30.07
C MET A 238 -36.72 -9.37 -29.29
N TYR A 239 -36.38 -8.96 -28.06
CA TYR A 239 -35.60 -9.75 -27.11
C TYR A 239 -36.49 -10.33 -26.02
N ILE A 240 -36.40 -11.64 -25.81
CA ILE A 240 -37.11 -12.37 -24.77
C ILE A 240 -36.10 -12.69 -23.66
N ALA A 241 -36.32 -12.14 -22.46
CA ALA A 241 -35.47 -12.43 -21.30
C ALA A 241 -36.21 -13.32 -20.29
N ARG A 242 -35.52 -14.39 -19.84
CA ARG A 242 -35.97 -15.25 -18.75
C ARG A 242 -35.33 -14.76 -17.44
N GLY A 243 -36.14 -14.23 -16.53
CA GLY A 243 -35.69 -13.78 -15.21
C GLY A 243 -35.39 -14.95 -14.27
N LYS A 244 -34.80 -14.66 -13.09
CA LYS A 244 -34.42 -15.66 -12.08
C LYS A 244 -35.55 -16.61 -11.66
N ARG A 245 -36.79 -16.11 -11.62
CA ARG A 245 -38.01 -16.89 -11.28
C ARG A 245 -38.67 -17.58 -12.48
N GLY A 246 -37.96 -17.74 -13.59
CA GLY A 246 -38.51 -18.34 -14.82
C GLY A 246 -39.50 -17.49 -15.60
N LYS A 247 -39.86 -16.29 -15.11
CA LYS A 247 -40.78 -15.37 -15.79
C LYS A 247 -40.14 -14.82 -17.07
N ARG A 248 -40.92 -14.81 -18.15
CA ARG A 248 -40.51 -14.39 -19.49
C ARG A 248 -41.13 -13.05 -19.84
N ARG A 249 -40.31 -12.13 -20.33
CA ARG A 249 -40.66 -10.74 -20.64
C ARG A 249 -40.05 -10.31 -21.96
N PHE A 250 -40.74 -9.44 -22.68
CA PHE A 250 -40.37 -8.95 -24.00
C PHE A 250 -39.79 -7.55 -23.90
N PHE A 251 -38.71 -7.30 -24.63
CA PHE A 251 -38.02 -6.01 -24.68
C PHE A 251 -37.62 -5.68 -26.11
N ARG A 252 -37.71 -4.40 -26.48
CA ARG A 252 -37.22 -3.92 -27.79
C ARG A 252 -35.69 -3.85 -27.87
N SER A 253 -35.02 -3.72 -26.73
CA SER A 253 -33.55 -3.58 -26.67
C SER A 253 -32.90 -4.70 -25.86
N ARG A 254 -31.72 -5.14 -26.33
CA ARG A 254 -30.84 -6.09 -25.64
C ARG A 254 -30.41 -5.60 -24.26
N THR A 255 -30.17 -4.30 -24.10
CA THR A 255 -29.72 -3.72 -22.81
C THR A 255 -30.79 -3.85 -21.74
N TRP A 256 -32.04 -3.57 -22.06
CA TRP A 256 -33.16 -3.73 -21.12
C TRP A 256 -33.44 -5.20 -20.79
N ALA A 257 -33.33 -6.09 -21.77
CA ALA A 257 -33.38 -7.54 -21.55
C ALA A 257 -32.29 -8.02 -20.58
N ALA A 258 -31.06 -7.51 -20.73
CA ALA A 258 -29.95 -7.82 -19.83
C ALA A 258 -30.17 -7.25 -18.41
N MET A 259 -30.65 -6.02 -18.29
CA MET A 259 -31.00 -5.43 -16.99
C MET A 259 -32.10 -6.21 -16.28
N TYR A 260 -33.13 -6.65 -17.00
CA TYR A 260 -34.19 -7.49 -16.41
C TYR A 260 -33.64 -8.82 -15.90
N ARG A 261 -32.76 -9.47 -16.67
CA ARG A 261 -32.12 -10.72 -16.27
C ARG A 261 -31.30 -10.57 -14.99
N SER A 262 -30.46 -9.53 -14.92
CA SER A 262 -29.53 -9.34 -13.80
C SER A 262 -30.22 -8.79 -12.54
N PHE A 263 -31.05 -7.74 -12.71
CA PHE A 263 -31.59 -6.94 -11.61
C PHE A 263 -33.12 -7.07 -11.43
N GLY A 264 -33.83 -7.73 -12.34
CA GLY A 264 -35.29 -7.87 -12.26
C GLY A 264 -36.08 -6.59 -12.59
N VAL A 265 -35.42 -5.58 -13.13
CA VAL A 265 -35.99 -4.26 -13.46
C VAL A 265 -36.93 -4.36 -14.66
N ARG A 266 -38.17 -3.87 -14.51
CA ARG A 266 -39.23 -3.92 -15.53
C ARG A 266 -39.45 -2.57 -16.19
N MET A 267 -38.45 -2.11 -16.96
CA MET A 267 -38.57 -0.88 -17.73
C MET A 267 -38.62 -1.21 -19.22
N PHE A 268 -39.48 -0.49 -19.95
CA PHE A 268 -39.64 -0.63 -21.40
C PHE A 268 -40.04 -2.05 -21.85
N GLU A 269 -40.90 -2.73 -21.08
CA GLU A 269 -41.52 -3.98 -21.50
C GLU A 269 -42.45 -3.69 -22.71
N THR A 270 -42.29 -4.47 -23.77
CA THR A 270 -43.17 -4.42 -24.94
C THR A 270 -44.22 -5.53 -24.86
N SER A 271 -45.36 -5.33 -25.50
CA SER A 271 -46.32 -6.42 -25.71
C SER A 271 -45.70 -7.51 -26.58
N ALA A 272 -46.24 -8.73 -26.47
CA ALA A 272 -45.87 -9.80 -27.39
C ALA A 272 -46.22 -9.39 -28.83
N PRO A 273 -45.44 -9.82 -29.83
CA PRO A 273 -45.80 -9.59 -31.21
C PRO A 273 -47.08 -10.41 -31.49
N GLN A 274 -48.03 -9.82 -32.22
CA GLN A 274 -49.20 -10.58 -32.66
C GLN A 274 -48.72 -11.69 -33.59
N MET A 275 -49.16 -12.92 -33.31
CA MET A 275 -48.90 -14.08 -34.16
C MET A 275 -49.71 -13.87 -35.44
N ILE A 276 -49.03 -13.84 -36.59
CA ILE A 276 -49.71 -13.72 -37.89
C ILE A 276 -50.49 -15.02 -38.12
N GLY A 277 -51.78 -15.02 -37.79
CA GLY A 277 -52.68 -16.17 -37.99
C GLY A 277 -53.58 -16.56 -36.82
N GLU A 278 -53.47 -15.96 -35.63
CA GLU A 278 -54.46 -16.21 -34.56
C GLU A 278 -55.71 -15.34 -34.79
N PRO A 279 -56.92 -15.93 -34.86
CA PRO A 279 -58.16 -15.15 -34.88
C PRO A 279 -58.21 -14.31 -33.60
N MET A 280 -58.55 -13.03 -33.73
CA MET A 280 -58.73 -12.17 -32.56
C MET A 280 -59.73 -12.86 -31.62
N PRO A 281 -59.44 -12.98 -30.31
CA PRO A 281 -60.47 -13.31 -29.36
C PRO A 281 -61.51 -12.21 -29.48
N SER A 282 -62.69 -12.56 -29.98
CA SER A 282 -63.84 -11.66 -30.00
C SER A 282 -64.01 -11.13 -28.60
N ASP A 283 -63.91 -9.81 -28.44
CA ASP A 283 -64.21 -9.15 -27.18
C ASP A 283 -65.60 -9.63 -26.74
N GLY A 284 -65.60 -10.45 -25.68
CA GLY A 284 -66.81 -10.91 -25.03
C GLY A 284 -67.50 -9.69 -24.47
N ALA A 285 -68.64 -9.35 -25.08
CA ALA A 285 -69.66 -8.56 -24.44
C ALA A 285 -70.17 -9.35 -23.23
N GLU A 286 -69.83 -8.88 -22.03
CA GLU A 286 -70.63 -8.89 -20.79
C GLU A 286 -69.95 -8.04 -19.71
#